data_AF-G3GXX3-F1
#
_entry.id   AF-G3GXX3-F1
#
_cell.length_a   1.000
_cell.length_b   1.000
_cell.length_c   1.000
_cell.angle_alpha   90.00
_cell.angle_beta   90.00
_cell.angle_gamma   90.00
#
_symmetry.space_group_name_H-M   'P 1'
#
loop_
_entity.id
_entity.type
_entity.pdbx_description
1 polymer ?
#
loop_
_entity_poly.entity_id
_entity_poly.type
_entity_poly.pdbx_seq_one_letter_code
_entity_poly.pdbx_strand_id
1 'polypeptide(L)'
;MAPPGSSAVFLLALTVVATTQALTPTHYLTKHDVERLKASLDRPFTNLESAFYSIVGLNSLGAQVPDVKKACTFIKSNLDPSNVDSLFYAAQSSQVLSGCEISVSNETKDLLLAAVSEDSSVAQIYHAVAALSGFGLPLASHEALGALTARLSKEETVLATVQALQTASHLSQQADLRNIVEEIEDLVARLDELGGVYLQFEEGLETTALFVAATYKLMDHVGTEPSMKEDQVIQLMNTIFSKKNFESLSEAFSVASAAAALSQNRYHIPVVVVPEGSASDTHEQAILRV
;
A
#
# COMPACT_ATOMS: atom_id res chain seq x y z
N MET A 1 28.38 34.79 70.64
CA MET A 1 29.17 35.10 69.43
C MET A 1 29.40 33.80 68.68
N ALA A 2 28.64 33.58 67.60
CA ALA A 2 28.78 32.48 66.65
C ALA A 2 28.70 33.09 65.24
N PRO A 3 29.50 32.65 64.26
CA PRO A 3 29.49 33.25 62.93
C PRO A 3 28.37 32.64 62.06
N PRO A 4 27.86 33.38 61.05
CA PRO A 4 26.94 32.86 60.05
C PRO A 4 27.73 32.23 58.89
N GLY A 5 27.37 31.01 58.48
CA GLY A 5 28.02 30.27 57.40
C GLY A 5 27.02 29.85 56.33
N SER A 6 26.90 30.71 55.33
CA SER A 6 26.31 30.61 54.00
C SER A 6 25.74 29.26 53.52
N SER A 7 24.49 29.37 53.06
CA SER A 7 23.90 28.66 51.93
C SER A 7 24.90 28.33 50.81
N ALA A 8 25.00 27.04 50.48
CA ALA A 8 25.37 26.58 49.15
C ALA A 8 24.92 25.12 48.97
N VAL A 9 23.61 24.87 49.03
CA VAL A 9 23.03 23.68 48.40
C VAL A 9 23.07 23.96 46.89
N PHE A 10 24.20 23.64 46.27
CA PHE A 10 24.31 23.61 44.81
C PHE A 10 23.59 22.35 44.33
N LEU A 11 22.27 22.49 44.15
CA LEU A 11 21.45 21.59 43.34
C LEU A 11 21.97 21.67 41.90
N LEU A 12 22.90 20.78 41.55
CA LEU A 12 23.29 20.53 40.17
C LEU A 12 22.15 19.72 39.52
N ALA A 13 21.06 20.41 39.16
CA ALA A 13 20.02 19.86 38.30
C ALA A 13 20.59 19.75 36.89
N LEU A 14 21.19 18.59 36.58
CA LEU A 14 21.58 18.21 35.24
C LEU A 14 20.30 17.91 34.44
N THR A 15 19.67 18.93 33.85
CA THR A 15 18.62 18.73 32.86
C THR A 15 19.27 18.19 31.59
N VAL A 16 19.38 16.86 31.49
CA VAL A 16 19.60 16.18 30.21
C VAL A 16 18.32 16.41 29.41
N VAL A 17 18.30 17.47 28.62
CA VAL A 17 17.37 17.58 27.50
C VAL A 17 17.87 16.56 26.49
N ALA A 18 17.45 15.30 26.65
CA ALA A 18 17.50 14.36 25.55
C ALA A 18 16.59 14.97 24.48
N THR A 19 17.19 15.64 23.50
CA THR A 19 16.49 15.95 22.27
C THR A 19 16.18 14.60 21.64
N THR A 20 15.00 14.06 21.94
CA THR A 20 14.39 13.03 21.12
C THR A 20 14.23 13.67 19.76
N GLN A 21 15.20 13.48 18.87
CA GLN A 21 15.02 13.81 17.47
C GLN A 21 13.99 12.81 16.97
N ALA A 22 12.72 13.21 16.99
CA ALA A 22 11.68 12.47 16.32
C ALA A 22 12.10 12.39 14.85
N LEU A 23 12.08 11.18 14.28
CA LEU A 23 12.25 11.00 12.84
C LEU A 23 11.19 11.87 12.16
N THR A 24 11.62 12.83 11.36
CA THR A 24 10.72 13.63 10.53
C THR A 24 10.74 13.09 9.11
N PRO A 25 9.59 13.11 8.39
CA PRO A 25 9.56 12.93 6.95
C PRO A 25 10.68 13.70 6.23
N THR A 26 11.57 12.99 5.54
CA THR A 26 12.65 13.61 4.73
C THR A 26 12.33 13.59 3.25
N HIS A 27 11.49 12.65 2.80
CA HIS A 27 10.97 12.60 1.44
C HIS A 27 9.46 12.70 1.41
N TYR A 28 8.95 13.44 0.43
CA TYR A 28 7.53 13.60 0.18
C TYR A 28 7.29 13.84 -1.30
N LEU A 29 6.09 13.54 -1.80
CA LEU A 29 5.71 13.83 -3.17
C LEU A 29 5.21 15.28 -3.28
N THR A 30 5.92 16.10 -4.05
CA THR A 30 5.41 17.43 -4.44
C THR A 30 4.29 17.29 -5.48
N LYS A 31 3.54 18.38 -5.74
CA LYS A 31 2.58 18.40 -6.86
C LYS A 31 3.23 17.99 -8.19
N HIS A 32 4.45 18.43 -8.45
CA HIS A 32 5.19 18.07 -9.65
C HIS A 32 5.56 16.57 -9.69
N ASP A 33 5.94 15.99 -8.55
CA ASP A 33 6.25 14.55 -8.48
C ASP A 33 5.00 13.70 -8.70
N VAL A 34 3.85 14.11 -8.15
CA VAL A 34 2.56 13.46 -8.39
C VAL A 34 2.18 13.50 -9.87
N GLU A 35 2.34 14.64 -10.55
CA GLU A 35 2.08 14.73 -12.00
C GLU A 35 3.03 13.84 -12.81
N ARG A 36 4.31 13.74 -12.41
CA ARG A 36 5.26 12.83 -13.07
C ARG A 36 4.91 11.36 -12.85
N LEU A 37 4.42 11.00 -11.66
CA LEU A 37 3.94 9.66 -11.36
C LEU A 37 2.69 9.34 -12.20
N LYS A 38 1.72 10.25 -12.30
CA LYS A 38 0.56 10.10 -13.20
C LYS A 38 1.00 9.91 -14.64
N ALA A 39 1.95 10.72 -15.14
CA ALA A 39 2.49 10.56 -16.49
C ALA A 39 3.22 9.21 -16.70
N SER A 40 3.81 8.66 -15.64
CA SER A 40 4.44 7.33 -15.70
C SER A 40 3.40 6.20 -15.82
N LEU A 41 2.19 6.42 -15.29
CA LEU A 41 1.05 5.49 -15.35
C LEU A 41 0.20 5.66 -16.61
N ASP A 42 0.14 6.88 -17.18
CA ASP A 42 -0.60 7.17 -18.41
C ASP A 42 0.17 6.71 -19.66
N ARG A 43 0.39 5.38 -19.77
CA ARG A 43 1.02 4.73 -20.92
C ARG A 43 -0.03 3.96 -21.75
N PRO A 44 0.21 3.79 -23.07
CA PRO A 44 -0.67 2.96 -23.89
C PRO A 44 -0.77 1.51 -23.37
N PHE A 45 -1.98 0.95 -23.40
CA PHE A 45 -2.21 -0.44 -22.99
C PHE A 45 -1.65 -1.40 -24.02
N THR A 46 -0.77 -2.29 -23.58
CA THR A 46 -0.16 -3.34 -24.41
C THR A 46 -0.76 -4.72 -24.13
N ASN A 47 -1.27 -4.93 -22.91
CA ASN A 47 -1.93 -6.13 -22.43
C ASN A 47 -2.80 -5.76 -21.21
N LEU A 48 -3.53 -6.72 -20.64
CA LEU A 48 -4.41 -6.45 -19.50
C LEU A 48 -3.65 -6.06 -18.24
N GLU A 49 -2.46 -6.59 -18.02
CA GLU A 49 -1.62 -6.25 -16.87
C GLU A 49 -1.18 -4.77 -16.91
N SER A 50 -0.70 -4.30 -18.07
CA SER A 50 -0.34 -2.89 -18.23
C SER A 50 -1.55 -1.97 -18.14
N ALA A 51 -2.71 -2.41 -18.63
CA ALA A 51 -3.96 -1.71 -18.42
C ALA A 51 -4.32 -1.62 -16.93
N PHE A 52 -4.18 -2.71 -16.18
CA PHE A 52 -4.43 -2.75 -14.74
C PHE A 52 -3.53 -1.78 -13.97
N TYR A 53 -2.22 -1.84 -14.16
CA TYR A 53 -1.30 -0.93 -13.47
C TYR A 53 -1.61 0.54 -13.78
N SER A 54 -1.94 0.85 -15.04
CA SER A 54 -2.26 2.22 -15.47
C SER A 54 -3.59 2.70 -14.87
N ILE A 55 -4.67 1.93 -15.05
CA ILE A 55 -6.04 2.29 -14.67
C ILE A 55 -6.17 2.37 -13.15
N VAL A 56 -5.77 1.31 -12.45
CA VAL A 56 -5.90 1.24 -10.99
C VAL A 56 -4.90 2.18 -10.33
N GLY A 57 -3.68 2.30 -10.87
CA GLY A 57 -2.68 3.25 -10.36
C GLY A 57 -3.15 4.70 -10.47
N LEU A 58 -3.72 5.12 -11.60
CA LEU A 58 -4.30 6.46 -11.75
C LEU A 58 -5.45 6.68 -10.77
N ASN A 59 -6.33 5.69 -10.62
CA ASN A 59 -7.43 5.76 -9.66
C ASN A 59 -6.94 5.89 -8.20
N SER A 60 -5.88 5.18 -7.81
CA SER A 60 -5.26 5.30 -6.48
C SER A 60 -4.79 6.74 -6.20
N LEU A 61 -4.33 7.46 -7.22
CA LEU A 61 -3.93 8.88 -7.10
C LEU A 61 -5.12 9.86 -7.17
N GLY A 62 -6.35 9.37 -7.24
CA GLY A 62 -7.55 10.18 -7.47
C GLY A 62 -7.57 10.83 -8.87
N ALA A 63 -6.76 10.34 -9.80
CA ALA A 63 -6.73 10.82 -11.17
C ALA A 63 -7.81 10.11 -12.01
N GLN A 64 -8.36 10.83 -12.99
CA GLN A 64 -9.28 10.23 -13.95
C GLN A 64 -8.52 9.49 -15.05
N VAL A 65 -9.06 8.35 -15.48
CA VAL A 65 -8.59 7.67 -16.69
C VAL A 65 -9.04 8.48 -17.92
N PRO A 66 -8.12 8.94 -18.79
CA PRO A 66 -8.44 9.91 -19.84
C PRO A 66 -9.58 9.50 -20.81
N ASP A 67 -9.66 8.22 -21.18
CA ASP A 67 -10.72 7.67 -22.03
C ASP A 67 -11.27 6.36 -21.46
N VAL A 68 -12.24 6.51 -20.54
CA VAL A 68 -12.91 5.39 -19.85
C VAL A 68 -13.55 4.41 -20.83
N LYS A 69 -14.15 4.89 -21.94
CA LYS A 69 -14.82 4.02 -22.92
C LYS A 69 -13.81 3.18 -23.68
N LYS A 70 -12.72 3.79 -24.16
CA LYS A 70 -11.64 3.08 -24.83
C LYS A 70 -10.95 2.09 -23.88
N ALA A 71 -10.71 2.46 -22.63
CA ALA A 71 -10.16 1.57 -21.63
C ALA A 71 -11.05 0.35 -21.38
N CYS A 72 -12.35 0.57 -21.18
CA CYS A 72 -13.29 -0.53 -21.01
C CYS A 72 -13.36 -1.44 -22.26
N THR A 73 -13.35 -0.85 -23.46
CA THR A 73 -13.34 -1.59 -24.72
C THR A 73 -12.09 -2.45 -24.87
N PHE A 74 -10.93 -1.90 -24.46
CA PHE A 74 -9.67 -2.63 -24.45
C PHE A 74 -9.72 -3.82 -23.49
N ILE A 75 -10.21 -3.63 -22.27
CA ILE A 75 -10.34 -4.72 -21.28
C ILE A 75 -11.22 -5.84 -21.85
N LYS A 76 -12.41 -5.51 -22.36
CA LYS A 76 -13.34 -6.50 -22.92
C LYS A 76 -12.79 -7.26 -24.12
N SER A 77 -12.04 -6.56 -24.99
CA SER A 77 -11.49 -7.16 -26.22
C SER A 77 -10.29 -8.08 -25.97
N ASN A 78 -9.60 -7.91 -24.83
CA ASN A 78 -8.40 -8.68 -24.49
C ASN A 78 -8.62 -9.68 -23.34
N LEU A 79 -9.84 -9.77 -22.81
CA LEU A 79 -10.21 -10.71 -21.76
C LEU A 79 -10.15 -12.15 -22.29
N ASP A 80 -9.34 -12.98 -21.63
CA ASP A 80 -9.34 -14.42 -21.76
C ASP A 80 -10.15 -15.01 -20.59
N PRO A 81 -11.37 -15.51 -20.83
CA PRO A 81 -12.24 -16.04 -19.78
C PRO A 81 -11.75 -17.36 -19.18
N SER A 82 -10.68 -17.94 -19.72
CA SER A 82 -10.06 -19.20 -19.27
C SER A 82 -8.75 -19.01 -18.50
N ASN A 83 -8.33 -17.76 -18.26
CA ASN A 83 -7.08 -17.44 -17.58
C ASN A 83 -7.33 -16.58 -16.32
N VAL A 84 -6.88 -17.07 -15.16
CA VAL A 84 -7.11 -16.42 -13.85
C VAL A 84 -6.48 -15.03 -13.78
N ASP A 85 -5.28 -14.84 -14.31
CA ASP A 85 -4.60 -13.53 -14.30
C ASP A 85 -5.34 -12.52 -15.20
N SER A 86 -5.78 -12.96 -16.38
CA SER A 86 -6.60 -12.17 -17.29
C SER A 86 -7.88 -11.68 -16.60
N LEU A 87 -8.54 -12.58 -15.88
CA LEU A 87 -9.76 -12.29 -15.11
C LEU A 87 -9.49 -11.32 -13.95
N PHE A 88 -8.39 -11.51 -13.22
CA PHE A 88 -7.96 -10.60 -12.16
C PHE A 88 -7.74 -9.18 -12.68
N TYR A 89 -6.90 -9.02 -13.71
CA TYR A 89 -6.61 -7.70 -14.27
C TYR A 89 -7.87 -7.03 -14.82
N ALA A 90 -8.74 -7.79 -15.49
CA ALA A 90 -9.99 -7.25 -16.03
C ALA A 90 -10.98 -6.86 -14.93
N ALA A 91 -11.18 -7.69 -13.91
CA ALA A 91 -12.07 -7.43 -12.79
C ALA A 91 -11.66 -6.15 -12.05
N GLN A 92 -10.40 -6.09 -11.61
CA GLN A 92 -9.90 -4.98 -10.82
C GLN A 92 -9.88 -3.67 -11.61
N SER A 93 -9.50 -3.71 -12.89
CA SER A 93 -9.51 -2.52 -13.76
C SER A 93 -10.93 -2.02 -14.03
N SER A 94 -11.87 -2.92 -14.30
CA SER A 94 -13.24 -2.54 -14.63
C SER A 94 -13.99 -1.93 -13.46
N GLN A 95 -13.69 -2.37 -12.22
CA GLN A 95 -14.34 -1.88 -11.01
C GLN A 95 -14.14 -0.37 -10.78
N VAL A 96 -12.99 0.17 -11.18
CA VAL A 96 -12.68 1.61 -11.02
C VAL A 96 -13.08 2.45 -12.24
N LEU A 97 -13.59 1.81 -13.30
CA LEU A 97 -14.08 2.48 -14.50
C LEU A 97 -15.60 2.60 -14.49
N SER A 98 -16.11 3.83 -14.36
CA SER A 98 -17.55 4.08 -14.35
C SER A 98 -18.24 3.52 -15.61
N GLY A 99 -19.21 2.63 -15.40
CA GLY A 99 -19.99 2.01 -16.47
C GLY A 99 -19.28 0.89 -17.25
N CYS A 100 -18.14 0.38 -16.75
CA CYS A 100 -17.47 -0.77 -17.35
C CYS A 100 -17.89 -2.09 -16.72
N GLU A 101 -19.00 -2.67 -17.19
CA GLU A 101 -19.45 -3.98 -16.71
C GLU A 101 -18.92 -5.11 -17.59
N ILE A 102 -18.41 -6.18 -16.95
CA ILE A 102 -17.94 -7.39 -17.62
C ILE A 102 -18.91 -8.53 -17.29
N SER A 103 -19.47 -9.16 -18.32
CA SER A 103 -20.32 -10.34 -18.16
C SER A 103 -19.45 -11.58 -17.92
N VAL A 104 -19.73 -12.31 -16.84
CA VAL A 104 -18.99 -13.53 -16.47
C VAL A 104 -19.89 -14.76 -16.69
N SER A 105 -19.38 -15.79 -17.35
CA SER A 105 -20.10 -17.06 -17.54
C SER A 105 -19.97 -17.97 -16.32
N ASN A 106 -20.78 -19.03 -16.25
CA ASN A 106 -20.67 -20.01 -15.17
C ASN A 106 -19.33 -20.75 -15.22
N GLU A 107 -18.83 -21.08 -16.42
CA GLU A 107 -17.55 -21.76 -16.60
C GLU A 107 -16.38 -20.91 -16.08
N THR A 108 -16.41 -19.60 -16.35
CA THR A 108 -15.42 -18.66 -15.81
C THR A 108 -15.51 -18.55 -14.29
N LYS A 109 -16.72 -18.52 -13.74
CA LYS A 109 -16.93 -18.53 -12.29
C LYS A 109 -16.37 -19.81 -11.65
N ASP A 110 -16.67 -20.96 -12.24
CA ASP A 110 -16.22 -22.27 -11.74
C ASP A 110 -14.70 -22.39 -11.81
N LEU A 111 -14.07 -21.86 -12.87
CA LEU A 111 -12.61 -21.75 -12.97
C LEU A 111 -12.02 -20.94 -11.81
N LEU A 112 -12.57 -19.76 -11.52
CA LEU A 112 -12.10 -18.92 -10.43
C LEU A 112 -12.26 -19.60 -9.07
N LEU A 113 -13.40 -20.25 -8.83
CA LEU A 113 -13.65 -21.00 -7.60
C LEU A 113 -12.67 -22.17 -7.46
N ALA A 114 -12.37 -22.89 -8.55
CA ALA A 114 -11.40 -23.98 -8.53
C ALA A 114 -9.96 -23.52 -8.27
N ALA A 115 -9.61 -22.30 -8.67
CA ALA A 115 -8.30 -21.69 -8.40
C ALA A 115 -8.13 -21.24 -6.94
N VAL A 116 -9.20 -21.18 -6.15
CA VAL A 116 -9.14 -20.99 -4.69
C VAL A 116 -8.92 -22.36 -4.04
N SER A 117 -7.70 -22.85 -4.14
CA SER A 117 -7.29 -24.19 -3.67
C SER A 117 -5.90 -24.16 -3.02
N GLU A 118 -5.65 -25.06 -2.07
CA GLU A 118 -4.33 -25.23 -1.45
C GLU A 118 -3.24 -25.73 -2.42
N ASP A 119 -3.65 -26.26 -3.58
CA ASP A 119 -2.78 -26.70 -4.67
C ASP A 119 -2.31 -25.54 -5.56
N SER A 120 -3.01 -24.40 -5.52
CA SER A 120 -2.65 -23.18 -6.25
C SER A 120 -1.55 -22.40 -5.54
N SER A 121 -0.80 -21.55 -6.27
CA SER A 121 0.14 -20.63 -5.62
C SER A 121 -0.60 -19.52 -4.86
N VAL A 122 0.10 -18.85 -3.93
CA VAL A 122 -0.51 -17.71 -3.21
C VAL A 122 -0.97 -16.62 -4.18
N ALA A 123 -0.17 -16.35 -5.22
CA ALA A 123 -0.53 -15.40 -6.28
C ALA A 123 -1.81 -15.81 -7.03
N GLN A 124 -1.98 -17.09 -7.37
CA GLN A 124 -3.19 -17.57 -8.04
C GLN A 124 -4.43 -17.47 -7.15
N ILE A 125 -4.30 -17.81 -5.86
CA ILE A 125 -5.39 -17.65 -4.88
C ILE A 125 -5.77 -16.16 -4.78
N TYR A 126 -4.79 -15.27 -4.66
CA TYR A 126 -5.01 -13.84 -4.62
C TYR A 126 -5.76 -13.35 -5.86
N HIS A 127 -5.25 -13.68 -7.05
CA HIS A 127 -5.87 -13.27 -8.32
C HIS A 127 -7.30 -13.81 -8.45
N ALA A 128 -7.55 -15.06 -8.07
CA ALA A 128 -8.89 -15.66 -8.12
C ALA A 128 -9.87 -14.99 -7.15
N VAL A 129 -9.47 -14.79 -5.89
CA VAL A 129 -10.29 -14.13 -4.85
C VAL A 129 -10.59 -12.69 -5.23
N ALA A 130 -9.59 -11.94 -5.66
CA ALA A 130 -9.76 -10.55 -6.09
C ALA A 130 -10.62 -10.46 -7.36
N ALA A 131 -10.51 -11.40 -8.31
CA ALA A 131 -11.39 -11.45 -9.47
C ALA A 131 -12.86 -11.72 -9.07
N LEU A 132 -13.11 -12.72 -8.22
CA LEU A 132 -14.45 -13.03 -7.70
C LEU A 132 -15.06 -11.81 -7.00
N SER A 133 -14.29 -11.15 -6.14
CA SER A 133 -14.69 -9.92 -5.45
C SER A 133 -14.98 -8.78 -6.44
N GLY A 134 -14.10 -8.54 -7.40
CA GLY A 134 -14.24 -7.47 -8.40
C GLY A 134 -15.44 -7.65 -9.33
N PHE A 135 -15.79 -8.89 -9.66
CA PHE A 135 -17.01 -9.21 -10.43
C PHE A 135 -18.29 -9.28 -9.57
N GLY A 136 -18.19 -9.12 -8.25
CA GLY A 136 -19.33 -9.26 -7.34
C GLY A 136 -19.89 -10.69 -7.29
N LEU A 137 -19.04 -11.70 -7.53
CA LEU A 137 -19.43 -13.11 -7.49
C LEU A 137 -19.35 -13.65 -6.06
N PRO A 138 -20.19 -14.64 -5.70
CA PRO A 138 -20.13 -15.26 -4.38
C PRO A 138 -18.76 -15.87 -4.09
N LEU A 139 -18.24 -15.60 -2.90
CA LEU A 139 -16.96 -16.11 -2.40
C LEU A 139 -17.15 -16.74 -1.02
N ALA A 140 -16.76 -18.00 -0.89
CA ALA A 140 -16.77 -18.73 0.38
C ALA A 140 -15.52 -18.35 1.20
N SER A 141 -15.65 -17.33 2.06
CA SER A 141 -14.50 -16.67 2.69
C SER A 141 -13.73 -17.55 3.67
N HIS A 142 -14.40 -18.48 4.36
CA HIS A 142 -13.75 -19.41 5.30
C HIS A 142 -12.87 -20.41 4.55
N GLU A 143 -13.38 -20.95 3.46
CA GLU A 143 -12.68 -21.90 2.60
C GLU A 143 -11.50 -21.23 1.88
N ALA A 144 -11.71 -20.00 1.37
CA ALA A 144 -10.66 -19.21 0.77
C ALA A 144 -9.52 -18.89 1.76
N LEU A 145 -9.86 -18.52 3.00
CA LEU A 145 -8.88 -18.31 4.05
C LEU A 145 -8.13 -19.62 4.38
N GLY A 146 -8.83 -20.74 4.48
CA GLY A 146 -8.22 -22.05 4.73
C GLY A 146 -7.20 -22.45 3.66
N ALA A 147 -7.57 -22.31 2.38
CA ALA A 147 -6.68 -22.56 1.25
C ALA A 147 -5.47 -21.61 1.27
N LEU A 148 -5.70 -20.32 1.54
CA LEU A 148 -4.64 -19.31 1.62
C LEU A 148 -3.63 -19.64 2.73
N THR A 149 -4.09 -19.92 3.95
CA THR A 149 -3.21 -20.23 5.09
C THR A 149 -2.45 -21.55 4.86
N ALA A 150 -3.13 -22.58 4.33
CA ALA A 150 -2.49 -23.85 4.00
C ALA A 150 -1.37 -23.66 2.95
N ARG A 151 -1.60 -22.79 1.97
CA ARG A 151 -0.60 -22.51 0.93
C ARG A 151 0.53 -21.60 1.43
N LEU A 152 0.22 -20.57 2.21
CA LEU A 152 1.19 -19.62 2.73
C LEU A 152 2.28 -20.30 3.57
N SER A 153 1.90 -21.30 4.38
CA SER A 153 2.86 -22.13 5.15
C SER A 153 3.88 -22.91 4.31
N LYS A 154 3.70 -22.96 2.98
CA LYS A 154 4.59 -23.63 2.02
C LYS A 154 5.35 -22.64 1.13
N GLU A 155 4.99 -21.35 1.16
CA GLU A 155 5.47 -20.32 0.24
C GLU A 155 5.82 -19.04 1.02
N GLU A 156 6.87 -19.10 1.84
CA GLU A 156 7.22 -18.08 2.84
C GLU A 156 8.02 -16.88 2.29
N THR A 157 7.75 -16.48 1.04
CA THR A 157 8.36 -15.26 0.45
C THR A 157 7.67 -14.00 0.94
N VAL A 158 8.37 -12.87 1.04
CA VAL A 158 7.74 -11.58 1.43
C VAL A 158 6.56 -11.27 0.52
N LEU A 159 6.74 -11.43 -0.80
CA LEU A 159 5.70 -11.13 -1.77
C LEU A 159 4.46 -12.02 -1.59
N ALA A 160 4.64 -13.32 -1.31
CA ALA A 160 3.52 -14.21 -1.04
C ALA A 160 2.75 -13.78 0.22
N THR A 161 3.44 -13.43 1.31
CA THR A 161 2.77 -12.90 2.50
C THR A 161 2.04 -11.58 2.22
N VAL A 162 2.64 -10.66 1.45
CA VAL A 162 1.98 -9.41 1.00
C VAL A 162 0.71 -9.71 0.18
N GLN A 163 0.77 -10.67 -0.74
CA GLN A 163 -0.41 -11.12 -1.50
C GLN A 163 -1.47 -11.79 -0.61
N ALA A 164 -1.06 -12.46 0.47
CA ALA A 164 -2.00 -12.98 1.47
C ALA A 164 -2.73 -11.85 2.20
N LEU A 165 -2.03 -10.76 2.57
CA LEU A 165 -2.66 -9.55 3.12
C LEU A 165 -3.66 -8.95 2.13
N GLN A 166 -3.27 -8.85 0.85
CA GLN A 166 -4.17 -8.36 -0.21
C GLN A 166 -5.40 -9.26 -0.36
N THR A 167 -5.22 -10.58 -0.36
CA THR A 167 -6.31 -11.56 -0.44
C THR A 167 -7.28 -11.41 0.72
N ALA A 168 -6.77 -11.34 1.96
CA ALA A 168 -7.58 -11.19 3.16
C ALA A 168 -8.44 -9.92 3.14
N SER A 169 -7.96 -8.83 2.51
CA SER A 169 -8.75 -7.59 2.37
C SER A 169 -10.01 -7.73 1.48
N HIS A 170 -10.14 -8.81 0.72
CA HIS A 170 -11.31 -9.13 -0.09
C HIS A 170 -12.25 -10.15 0.57
N LEU A 171 -11.84 -10.77 1.67
CA LEU A 171 -12.64 -11.78 2.37
C LEU A 171 -13.68 -11.09 3.27
N SER A 172 -14.69 -11.85 3.69
CA SER A 172 -15.62 -11.38 4.72
C SER A 172 -14.90 -11.29 6.08
N GLN A 173 -15.17 -10.22 6.85
CA GLN A 173 -14.75 -10.09 8.25
C GLN A 173 -15.29 -11.20 9.17
N GLN A 174 -16.29 -11.98 8.71
CA GLN A 174 -16.76 -13.17 9.44
C GLN A 174 -15.74 -14.31 9.39
N ALA A 175 -14.76 -14.27 8.48
CA ALA A 175 -13.60 -15.13 8.52
C ALA A 175 -12.64 -14.68 9.63
N ASP A 176 -12.01 -15.63 10.31
CA ASP A 176 -11.06 -15.33 11.37
C ASP A 176 -9.70 -14.88 10.77
N LEU A 177 -9.60 -13.61 10.41
CA LEU A 177 -8.43 -13.04 9.73
C LEU A 177 -7.23 -12.80 10.66
N ARG A 178 -7.31 -13.13 11.95
CA ARG A 178 -6.28 -12.81 12.96
C ARG A 178 -4.90 -13.32 12.57
N ASN A 179 -4.80 -14.57 12.11
CA ASN A 179 -3.51 -15.14 11.72
C ASN A 179 -2.86 -14.36 10.57
N ILE A 180 -3.64 -13.87 9.60
CA ILE A 180 -3.11 -13.07 8.49
C ILE A 180 -2.74 -11.66 8.95
N VAL A 181 -3.45 -11.10 9.95
CA VAL A 181 -3.09 -9.81 10.56
C VAL A 181 -1.76 -9.92 11.32
N GLU A 182 -1.52 -11.03 12.03
CA GLU A 182 -0.27 -11.28 12.76
C GLU A 182 0.97 -11.29 11.83
N GLU A 183 0.82 -11.75 10.57
CA GLU A 183 1.88 -11.71 9.56
C GLU A 183 2.41 -10.28 9.27
N ILE A 184 1.65 -9.23 9.60
CA ILE A 184 2.13 -7.85 9.47
C ILE A 184 3.33 -7.62 10.39
N GLU A 185 3.29 -8.12 11.63
CA GLU A 185 4.40 -7.97 12.58
C GLU A 185 5.64 -8.73 12.09
N ASP A 186 5.44 -9.92 11.54
CA ASP A 186 6.51 -10.73 10.96
C ASP A 186 7.14 -10.06 9.74
N LEU A 187 6.33 -9.45 8.87
CA LEU A 187 6.82 -8.65 7.75
C LEU A 187 7.58 -7.40 8.22
N VAL A 188 7.09 -6.70 9.24
CA VAL A 188 7.79 -5.55 9.81
C VAL A 188 9.16 -5.95 10.35
N ALA A 189 9.27 -7.12 10.99
CA ALA A 189 10.54 -7.64 11.51
C ALA A 189 11.54 -8.04 10.40
N ARG A 190 11.08 -8.24 9.16
CA ARG A 190 11.90 -8.58 7.99
C ARG A 190 12.37 -7.37 7.18
N LEU A 191 11.96 -6.16 7.53
CA LEU A 191 12.43 -4.94 6.87
C LEU A 191 13.87 -4.62 7.26
N ASP A 192 14.67 -4.24 6.27
CA ASP A 192 16.03 -3.74 6.48
C ASP A 192 16.02 -2.24 6.77
N GLU A 193 16.68 -1.87 7.86
CA GLU A 193 16.97 -0.47 8.16
C GLU A 193 18.23 0.00 7.41
N LEU A 194 18.08 1.06 6.61
CA LEU A 194 19.20 1.69 5.92
C LEU A 194 19.45 3.09 6.50
N GLY A 195 20.56 3.21 7.22
CA GLY A 195 21.06 4.49 7.74
C GLY A 195 20.12 5.19 8.72
N GLY A 196 19.23 4.44 9.40
CA GLY A 196 18.25 4.98 10.34
C GLY A 196 17.13 5.81 9.70
N VAL A 197 17.11 5.97 8.38
CA VAL A 197 16.17 6.88 7.66
C VAL A 197 15.19 6.13 6.78
N TYR A 198 15.54 4.92 6.35
CA TYR A 198 14.80 4.12 5.38
C TYR A 198 14.51 2.73 5.95
N LEU A 199 13.32 2.21 5.63
CA LEU A 199 12.97 0.80 5.80
C LEU A 199 12.51 0.23 4.46
N GLN A 200 13.03 -0.93 4.08
CA GLN A 200 12.64 -1.62 2.86
C GLN A 200 12.88 -3.11 2.96
N PHE A 201 12.22 -3.90 2.12
CA PHE A 201 12.59 -5.30 1.93
C PHE A 201 13.79 -5.44 1.00
N GLU A 202 14.54 -6.54 1.14
CA GLU A 202 15.60 -6.95 0.21
C GLU A 202 15.09 -7.07 -1.23
N GLU A 203 13.83 -7.50 -1.42
CA GLU A 203 13.17 -7.63 -2.71
C GLU A 203 12.92 -6.28 -3.42
N GLY A 204 13.09 -5.16 -2.70
CA GLY A 204 13.13 -3.82 -3.27
C GLY A 204 11.85 -3.00 -3.10
N LEU A 205 11.81 -1.87 -3.82
CA LEU A 205 10.82 -0.82 -3.66
C LEU A 205 9.39 -1.29 -3.96
N GLU A 206 9.19 -2.07 -5.02
CA GLU A 206 7.86 -2.52 -5.43
C GLU A 206 7.18 -3.34 -4.33
N THR A 207 7.86 -4.36 -3.82
CA THR A 207 7.38 -5.20 -2.70
C THR A 207 7.15 -4.36 -1.44
N THR A 208 8.05 -3.43 -1.14
CA THR A 208 7.91 -2.52 0.02
C THR A 208 6.68 -1.63 -0.09
N ALA A 209 6.41 -1.06 -1.28
CA ALA A 209 5.25 -0.23 -1.52
C ALA A 209 3.94 -1.03 -1.52
N LEU A 210 3.94 -2.24 -2.11
CA LEU A 210 2.79 -3.14 -2.07
C LEU A 210 2.48 -3.60 -0.64
N PHE A 211 3.48 -3.86 0.19
CA PHE A 211 3.29 -4.16 1.61
C PHE A 211 2.56 -3.03 2.33
N VAL A 212 3.02 -1.78 2.19
CA VAL A 212 2.36 -0.62 2.80
C VAL A 212 0.90 -0.53 2.34
N ALA A 213 0.65 -0.64 1.03
CA ALA A 213 -0.70 -0.60 0.49
C ALA A 213 -1.60 -1.74 1.03
N ALA A 214 -1.08 -2.97 1.06
CA ALA A 214 -1.80 -4.16 1.50
C ALA A 214 -2.11 -4.11 3.00
N THR A 215 -1.14 -3.72 3.82
CA THR A 215 -1.28 -3.56 5.27
C THR A 215 -2.39 -2.58 5.59
N TYR A 216 -2.34 -1.35 5.06
CA TYR A 216 -3.38 -0.37 5.36
C TYR A 216 -4.76 -0.79 4.82
N LYS A 217 -4.82 -1.46 3.66
CA LYS A 217 -6.09 -1.97 3.13
C LYS A 217 -6.69 -3.06 4.01
N LEU A 218 -5.90 -4.03 4.47
CA LEU A 218 -6.35 -5.08 5.39
C LEU A 218 -6.76 -4.49 6.75
N MET A 219 -5.95 -3.58 7.29
CA MET A 219 -6.19 -2.98 8.60
C MET A 219 -7.40 -2.04 8.62
N ASP A 220 -7.66 -1.33 7.52
CA ASP A 220 -8.95 -0.64 7.33
C ASP A 220 -10.11 -1.62 7.24
N HIS A 221 -9.91 -2.72 6.49
CA HIS A 221 -10.90 -3.78 6.35
C HIS A 221 -11.24 -4.45 7.68
N VAL A 222 -10.30 -4.72 8.58
CA VAL A 222 -10.60 -5.33 9.90
C VAL A 222 -10.94 -4.31 10.99
N GLY A 223 -10.73 -3.02 10.73
CA GLY A 223 -11.05 -1.93 11.65
C GLY A 223 -10.09 -1.79 12.83
N THR A 224 -8.82 -2.19 12.66
CA THR A 224 -7.78 -2.13 13.69
C THR A 224 -6.57 -1.36 13.17
N GLU A 225 -5.83 -0.70 14.06
CA GLU A 225 -4.57 -0.04 13.73
C GLU A 225 -3.48 -1.06 13.33
N PRO A 226 -2.68 -0.82 12.28
CA PRO A 226 -1.56 -1.68 11.94
C PRO A 226 -0.52 -1.75 13.06
N SER A 227 0.05 -2.94 13.29
CA SER A 227 1.20 -3.14 14.18
C SER A 227 2.52 -2.59 13.59
N MET A 228 2.55 -1.29 13.31
CA MET A 228 3.71 -0.53 12.85
C MET A 228 3.87 0.69 13.74
N LYS A 229 5.10 1.00 14.16
CA LYS A 229 5.40 2.21 14.91
C LYS A 229 5.48 3.43 13.98
N GLU A 230 5.24 4.62 14.53
CA GLU A 230 5.29 5.88 13.77
C GLU A 230 6.63 6.10 13.06
N ASP A 231 7.75 5.81 13.71
CA ASP A 231 9.09 5.91 13.14
C ASP A 231 9.27 4.97 11.94
N GLN A 232 8.76 3.73 12.04
CA GLN A 232 8.78 2.77 10.94
C GLN A 232 7.94 3.24 9.76
N VAL A 233 6.77 3.83 10.02
CA VAL A 233 5.93 4.42 8.96
C VAL A 233 6.65 5.57 8.26
N ILE A 234 7.35 6.43 9.00
CA ILE A 234 8.13 7.54 8.43
C ILE A 234 9.31 7.01 7.60
N GLN A 235 9.99 5.96 8.06
CA GLN A 235 11.08 5.33 7.32
C GLN A 235 10.61 4.63 6.04
N LEU A 236 9.48 3.92 6.08
CA LEU A 236 8.83 3.32 4.90
C LEU A 236 8.42 4.40 3.89
N MET A 237 7.81 5.48 4.37
CA MET A 237 7.44 6.62 3.54
C MET A 237 8.68 7.27 2.89
N ASN A 238 9.78 7.43 3.64
CA ASN A 238 11.03 7.94 3.11
C ASN A 238 11.57 7.07 1.99
N THR A 239 11.56 5.75 2.15
CA THR A 239 11.95 4.78 1.10
C THR A 239 11.10 4.99 -0.14
N ILE A 240 9.78 4.92 0.03
CA ILE A 240 8.82 4.92 -1.08
C ILE A 240 8.88 6.23 -1.88
N PHE A 241 9.00 7.37 -1.18
CA PHE A 241 8.99 8.69 -1.81
C PHE A 241 10.38 9.20 -2.18
N SER A 242 11.47 8.50 -1.85
CA SER A 242 12.82 8.84 -2.31
C SER A 242 12.96 8.68 -3.84
N LYS A 243 12.26 7.71 -4.43
CA LYS A 243 12.25 7.48 -5.87
C LYS A 243 11.24 8.40 -6.55
N LYS A 244 11.72 9.17 -7.54
CA LYS A 244 10.90 10.13 -8.30
C LYS A 244 10.70 9.77 -9.76
N ASN A 245 11.38 8.74 -10.26
CA ASN A 245 11.31 8.30 -11.65
C ASN A 245 11.08 6.79 -11.65
N PHE A 246 10.10 6.33 -12.43
CA PHE A 246 9.65 4.94 -12.42
C PHE A 246 9.89 4.31 -13.79
N GLU A 247 10.63 3.21 -13.79
CA GLU A 247 11.04 2.54 -15.04
C GLU A 247 9.90 1.66 -15.57
N SER A 248 9.31 0.84 -14.68
CA SER A 248 8.19 -0.05 -14.98
C SER A 248 6.84 0.53 -14.54
N LEU A 249 5.76 0.02 -15.15
CA LEU A 249 4.39 0.32 -14.74
C LEU A 249 4.05 -0.27 -13.36
N SER A 250 4.56 -1.47 -13.05
CA SER A 250 4.35 -2.14 -11.75
C SER A 250 4.91 -1.33 -10.59
N GLU A 251 6.11 -0.74 -10.77
CA GLU A 251 6.73 0.11 -9.77
C GLU A 251 5.96 1.42 -9.59
N ALA A 252 5.55 2.07 -10.69
CA ALA A 252 4.71 3.27 -10.60
C ALA A 252 3.37 2.96 -9.90
N PHE A 253 2.75 1.83 -10.22
CA PHE A 253 1.49 1.38 -9.63
C PHE A 253 1.63 1.11 -8.12
N SER A 254 2.68 0.41 -7.70
CA SER A 254 2.91 0.09 -6.29
C SER A 254 3.13 1.36 -5.46
N VAL A 255 3.93 2.31 -5.96
CA VAL A 255 4.14 3.61 -5.31
C VAL A 255 2.86 4.43 -5.26
N ALA A 256 2.06 4.45 -6.34
CA ALA A 256 0.76 5.11 -6.34
C ALA A 256 -0.21 4.52 -5.30
N SER A 257 -0.23 3.19 -5.17
CA SER A 257 -1.06 2.48 -4.21
C SER A 257 -0.61 2.76 -2.76
N ALA A 258 0.70 2.78 -2.50
CA ALA A 258 1.23 3.16 -1.20
C ALA A 258 0.97 4.64 -0.87
N ALA A 259 1.09 5.54 -1.84
CA ALA A 259 0.78 6.96 -1.66
C ALA A 259 -0.70 7.17 -1.29
N ALA A 260 -1.61 6.43 -1.94
CA ALA A 260 -3.03 6.44 -1.59
C ALA A 260 -3.25 5.96 -0.15
N ALA A 261 -2.66 4.81 0.22
CA ALA A 261 -2.75 4.27 1.57
C ALA A 261 -2.23 5.25 2.64
N LEU A 262 -1.04 5.82 2.45
CA LEU A 262 -0.44 6.74 3.41
C LEU A 262 -1.17 8.08 3.54
N SER A 263 -1.89 8.51 2.50
CA SER A 263 -2.63 9.78 2.51
C SER A 263 -4.09 9.66 2.95
N GLN A 264 -4.67 8.47 2.89
CA GLN A 264 -6.11 8.25 3.09
C GLN A 264 -6.45 7.31 4.26
N ASN A 265 -5.44 6.70 4.90
CA ASN A 265 -5.69 5.83 6.05
C ASN A 265 -6.16 6.61 7.29
N ARG A 266 -6.72 5.89 8.26
CA ARG A 266 -7.31 6.46 9.49
C ARG A 266 -6.40 6.35 10.72
N TYR A 267 -5.18 5.84 10.55
CA TYR A 267 -4.29 5.45 11.64
C TYR A 267 -3.04 6.34 11.67
N HIS A 268 -2.06 6.06 10.81
CA HIS A 268 -0.84 6.85 10.68
C HIS A 268 -0.92 7.71 9.41
N ILE A 269 -1.33 8.97 9.55
CA ILE A 269 -1.29 9.96 8.45
C ILE A 269 0.00 10.78 8.61
N PRO A 270 1.05 10.54 7.80
CA PRO A 270 2.28 11.32 7.90
C PRO A 270 2.04 12.75 7.43
N VAL A 271 2.39 13.74 8.26
CA VAL A 271 2.25 15.15 7.93
C VAL A 271 3.62 15.74 7.63
N VAL A 272 3.73 16.42 6.49
CA VAL A 272 4.96 17.11 6.06
C VAL A 272 4.70 18.61 6.00
N VAL A 273 5.48 19.38 6.75
CA VAL A 273 5.41 20.85 6.76
C VAL A 273 6.60 21.38 5.98
N VAL A 274 6.32 22.15 4.93
CA VAL A 274 7.34 22.78 4.08
C VAL A 274 7.13 24.30 4.07
N PRO A 275 8.20 25.10 4.16
CA PRO A 275 8.07 26.55 4.03
C PRO A 275 7.59 26.93 2.63
N GLU A 276 6.58 27.81 2.54
CA GLU A 276 6.20 28.45 1.28
C GLU A 276 7.14 29.64 1.02
N GLY A 277 7.89 29.61 -0.10
CA GLY A 277 8.70 30.75 -0.57
C GLY A 277 10.22 30.52 -0.55
N SER A 278 10.96 31.46 -1.16
CA SER A 278 12.42 31.47 -1.12
C SER A 278 12.92 31.88 0.26
N ALA A 279 13.98 31.22 0.77
CA ALA A 279 14.55 31.41 2.10
C ALA A 279 15.05 32.84 2.44
N SER A 280 14.92 33.81 1.53
CA SER A 280 15.44 35.18 1.69
C SER A 280 14.55 36.15 2.48
N ASP A 281 13.30 35.83 2.78
CA ASP A 281 12.38 36.75 3.47
C ASP A 281 11.87 36.18 4.80
N THR A 282 12.75 35.96 5.78
CA THR A 282 12.37 35.42 7.10
C THR A 282 12.34 36.50 8.17
N HIS A 283 11.27 37.30 8.17
CA HIS A 283 10.78 38.00 9.37
C HIS A 283 9.26 38.09 9.49
N GLU A 284 8.48 37.56 8.53
CA GLU A 284 7.03 37.46 8.69
C GLU A 284 6.63 36.14 9.35
N GLN A 285 5.66 36.24 10.27
CA GLN A 285 5.13 35.15 11.07
C GLN A 285 4.85 33.92 10.20
N ALA A 286 5.39 32.76 10.57
CA ALA A 286 5.03 31.50 9.95
C ALA A 286 3.54 31.21 10.24
N ILE A 287 2.68 31.55 9.29
CA ILE A 287 1.25 31.23 9.35
C ILE A 287 1.09 29.85 8.72
N LEU A 288 0.70 28.86 9.53
CA LEU A 288 0.27 27.56 9.04
C LEU A 288 -1.06 27.76 8.30
N ARG A 289 -1.05 27.60 6.97
CA ARG A 289 -2.28 27.50 6.18
C ARG A 289 -2.56 26.01 5.96
N VAL A 290 -3.69 25.54 6.49
CA VAL A 290 -4.20 24.17 6.33
C VAL A 290 -5.26 24.17 5.24
#